data_AF-A0A3A0UT81-F1
#
_entry.id   AF-A0A3A0UT81-F1
#
_cell.length_a   1.000
_cell.length_b   1.000
_cell.length_c   1.000
_cell.angle_alpha   90.00
_cell.angle_beta   90.00
_cell.angle_gamma   90.00
#
_symmetry.space_group_name_H-M   'P 1'
#
loop_
_entity.id
_entity.type
_entity.pdbx_description
1 polymer ?
#
loop_
_entity_poly.entity_id
_entity_poly.type
_entity_poly.pdbx_seq_one_letter_code
_entity_poly.pdbx_strand_id
1 'polypeptide(L)' 'MKTIKMVADELNVTKQTIVNNAKSLNISFEKENGINYINDNDCLKIIEKITKKEST' A
#
# COMPACT_ATOMS: atom_id res chain seq x y z
N MET A 1 11.96 -0.56 0.37
CA MET A 1 10.90 -0.69 -0.66
C MET A 1 10.17 -2.01 -0.46
N LYS A 2 8.84 -2.01 -0.53
CA LYS A 2 7.99 -3.21 -0.49
C LYS A 2 7.14 -3.31 -1.75
N THR A 3 6.83 -4.52 -2.17
CA THR A 3 5.86 -4.70 -3.27
C THR A 3 4.43 -4.50 -2.77
N ILE A 4 3.52 -4.08 -3.64
CA ILE A 4 2.07 -4.03 -3.31
C ILE A 4 1.58 -5.38 -2.77
N LYS A 5 2.09 -6.49 -3.32
CA LYS A 5 1.72 -7.84 -2.87
C LYS A 5 2.14 -8.09 -1.42
N MET A 6 3.38 -7.76 -1.07
CA MET A 6 3.88 -7.95 0.31
C MET A 6 3.04 -7.17 1.32
N VAL A 7 2.74 -5.90 1.04
CA VAL A 7 1.93 -5.06 1.95
C VAL A 7 0.50 -5.59 2.06
N ALA A 8 -0.08 -6.06 0.96
CA ALA A 8 -1.41 -6.66 0.95
C ALA A 8 -1.47 -7.94 1.80
N ASP A 9 -0.47 -8.82 1.63
CA ASP A 9 -0.37 -10.08 2.38
C ASP A 9 -0.12 -9.80 3.88
N GLU A 10 0.72 -8.82 4.25
CA GLU A 10 1.01 -8.41 5.64
C GLU A 10 -0.24 -7.87 6.37
N LEU A 11 -1.07 -7.10 5.67
CA LEU A 11 -2.28 -6.50 6.23
C LEU A 11 -3.52 -7.38 6.08
N ASN A 12 -3.41 -8.57 5.48
CA ASN A 12 -4.54 -9.42 5.13
C ASN A 12 -5.63 -8.70 4.32
N VAL A 13 -5.21 -7.89 3.34
CA VAL A 13 -6.12 -7.16 2.43
C VAL A 13 -5.83 -7.50 0.97
N THR A 14 -6.70 -7.06 0.07
CA THR A 14 -6.44 -7.22 -1.36
C THR A 14 -5.40 -6.21 -1.87
N LYS A 15 -4.67 -6.57 -2.94
CA LYS A 15 -3.81 -5.63 -3.67
C LYS A 15 -4.58 -4.36 -4.10
N GLN A 16 -5.85 -4.50 -4.45
CA GLN A 16 -6.71 -3.37 -4.84
C GLN A 16 -6.95 -2.41 -3.66
N THR A 17 -7.06 -2.91 -2.44
CA THR A 17 -7.16 -2.09 -1.22
C THR A 17 -5.95 -1.20 -1.06
N ILE A 18 -4.74 -1.74 -1.28
CA ILE A 18 -3.49 -0.96 -1.24
C ILE A 18 -3.52 0.12 -2.33
N VAL A 19 -3.88 -0.23 -3.57
CA VAL A 19 -3.97 0.70 -4.71
C VAL A 19 -4.94 1.84 -4.44
N ASN A 20 -6.13 1.55 -3.89
CA ASN A 20 -7.14 2.57 -3.60
C ASN A 20 -6.69 3.55 -2.51
N ASN A 21 -6.03 3.04 -1.46
CA ASN A 21 -5.50 3.88 -0.39
C ASN A 21 -4.34 4.75 -0.88
N ALA A 22 -3.42 4.19 -1.68
CA ALA A 22 -2.34 4.96 -2.30
C ALA A 22 -2.89 6.09 -3.18
N LYS A 23 -3.89 5.81 -4.03
CA LYS A 23 -4.58 6.83 -4.84
C LYS A 23 -5.18 7.94 -3.98
N SER A 24 -5.84 7.58 -2.88
CA SER A 24 -6.43 8.56 -1.96
C SER A 24 -5.42 9.43 -1.20
N LEU A 25 -4.15 9.00 -1.17
CA LEU A 25 -3.03 9.69 -0.53
C LEU A 25 -2.12 10.39 -1.57
N ASN A 26 -2.49 10.34 -2.86
CA ASN A 26 -1.69 10.84 -3.98
C ASN A 26 -0.27 10.22 -4.03
N ILE A 27 -0.18 8.93 -3.69
CA ILE A 27 1.05 8.13 -3.73
C ILE A 27 1.13 7.38 -5.06
N SER A 28 2.26 7.50 -5.73
CA SER A 28 2.60 6.73 -6.94
C SER A 28 3.42 5.49 -6.62
N PHE A 29 3.39 4.51 -7.52
CA PHE A 29 4.20 3.30 -7.41
C PHE A 29 5.39 3.35 -8.37
N GLU A 30 6.53 2.87 -7.91
CA GLU A 30 7.66 2.58 -8.80
C GLU A 30 7.41 1.24 -9.49
N LYS A 31 7.57 1.19 -10.81
CA LYS A 31 7.32 -0.02 -11.59
C LYS A 31 8.63 -0.55 -12.14
N GLU A 32 8.99 -1.76 -11.72
CA GLU A 32 10.19 -2.46 -12.18
C GLU A 32 9.81 -3.89 -12.56
N ASN A 33 10.16 -4.34 -13.77
CA ASN A 33 9.87 -5.68 -14.28
C ASN A 33 8.39 -6.10 -14.16
N GLY A 34 7.48 -5.13 -14.29
CA GLY A 34 6.03 -5.38 -14.15
C GLY A 34 5.53 -5.48 -12.70
N ILE A 35 6.41 -5.32 -11.71
CA ILE A 35 6.09 -5.33 -10.29
C ILE A 35 6.00 -3.88 -9.79
N ASN A 36 4.98 -3.60 -8.99
CA ASN A 36 4.79 -2.29 -8.37
C ASN A 36 5.38 -2.28 -6.96
N TYR A 37 6.24 -1.31 -6.71
CA TYR A 37 6.93 -1.06 -5.46
C TYR A 37 6.45 0.23 -4.80
N ILE A 38 6.51 0.24 -3.47
CA ILE A 38 6.20 1.36 -2.59
C ILE A 38 7.46 1.64 -1.79
N ASN A 39 7.90 2.89 -1.74
CA ASN A 39 8.95 3.29 -0.81
C ASN A 39 8.46 3.16 0.64
N ASP A 40 9.38 3.10 1.59
CA ASP A 40 9.03 2.74 2.97
C ASP A 40 8.17 3.81 3.65
N ASN A 41 8.39 5.10 3.35
CA ASN A 41 7.61 6.21 3.90
C ASN A 41 6.15 6.21 3.42
N ASP A 42 5.94 5.98 2.13
CA ASP A 42 4.60 5.90 1.54
C ASP A 42 3.87 4.61 1.97
N CYS A 43 4.62 3.52 2.15
CA CYS A 43 4.10 2.29 2.73
C CYS A 43 3.55 2.51 4.14
N LEU A 44 4.27 3.24 5.00
CA LEU A 44 3.83 3.56 6.36
C LEU A 44 2.52 4.37 6.35
N LYS A 45 2.41 5.39 5.49
CA LYS A 45 1.18 6.19 5.38
C LYS A 45 -0.04 5.36 4.95
N ILE A 46 0.16 4.42 4.03
CA ILE A 46 -0.91 3.52 3.58
C ILE A 46 -1.33 2.57 4.71
N ILE A 47 -0.37 1.96 5.41
CA ILE A 47 -0.62 1.06 6.55
C ILE A 47 -1.39 1.80 7.65
N GLU A 48 -0.93 2.98 8.05
CA GLU A 48 -1.62 3.80 9.06
C GLU A 48 -3.06 4.10 8.66
N LYS A 49 -3.30 4.46 7.38
CA LYS A 49 -4.64 4.77 6.90
C LYS A 49 -5.57 3.56 6.95
N ILE A 50 -5.07 2.37 6.59
CA ILE A 50 -5.86 1.13 6.61
C ILE A 50 -6.19 0.73 8.05
N THR A 51 -5.17 0.66 8.91
CA THR A 51 -5.32 0.20 10.31
C THR A 51 -6.13 1.16 11.17
N LYS A 52 -6.03 2.48 10.96
CA LYS A 52 -6.90 3.47 11.62
C LYS A 52 -8.36 3.32 11.23
N LYS A 53 -8.66 2.80 10.04
CA LYS A 53 -10.03 2.63 9.55
C LYS A 53 -10.71 1.39 10.13
N GLU A 54 -9.95 0.33 10.43
CA GLU A 54 -10.45 -0.86 11.11
C GLU A 54 -10.71 -0.65 12.61
N SER A 55 -10.21 0.44 13.19
CA SER A 55 -10.37 0.77 14.61
C SER A 55 -11.66 1.56 14.93
N THR A 56 -12.59 1.66 13.99
CA THR A 56 -13.87 2.41 14.08
C THR A 56 -15.03 1.53 13.68
#